data_AF-A0A9E3KHP6-F1
#
_entry.id   AF-A0A9E3KHP6-F1
#
_cell.length_a   1.000
_cell.length_b   1.000
_cell.length_c   1.000
_cell.angle_alpha   90.00
_cell.angle_beta   90.00
_cell.angle_gamma   90.00
#
_symmetry.space_group_name_H-M   'P 1'
#
loop_
_entity.id
_entity.type
_entity.pdbx_description
1 polymer ?
#
loop_
_entity_poly.entity_id
_entity_poly.type
_entity_poly.pdbx_seq_one_letter_code
_entity_poly.pdbx_strand_id
1 'polypeptide(L)'
;MKKPSPLLTIGLRYGALAAVLSIGLNIMMYYLGRHPVMISPFLDFRVFLYGVFIFFSLKEYRDFQNAGVLHFFQGMLGSFVVVATAAVLGSLLYRIFGAFEPNFVSDYVQLAADYIRSFPEEDLARIGGKEEVERNLAGLPSTNMAQLAFLYLAQSFGIGLFISIILSVILRKQPKPE
;
A
#
# COMPACT_ATOMS: atom_id res chain seq x y z
N MET A 1 6.20 23.91 -24.61
CA MET A 1 6.09 22.96 -23.47
C MET A 1 5.90 21.55 -24.02
N LYS A 2 6.74 20.57 -23.65
CA LYS A 2 6.57 19.16 -24.07
C LYS A 2 5.31 18.60 -23.40
N LYS A 3 4.45 17.90 -24.16
CA LYS A 3 3.30 17.18 -23.58
C LYS A 3 3.83 16.11 -22.60
N PRO A 4 3.22 15.94 -21.41
CA PRO A 4 3.63 14.92 -20.47
C PRO A 4 3.42 13.52 -21.07
N SER A 5 4.30 12.57 -20.70
CA SER A 5 4.21 11.19 -21.19
C SER A 5 2.86 10.56 -20.83
N PRO A 6 2.12 9.96 -21.79
CA PRO A 6 0.82 9.34 -21.52
C PRO A 6 0.88 8.28 -20.40
N LEU A 7 1.98 7.52 -20.33
CA LEU A 7 2.20 6.51 -19.28
C LEU A 7 2.13 7.12 -17.88
N LEU A 8 2.77 8.28 -17.70
CA LEU A 8 2.80 8.97 -16.41
C LEU A 8 1.42 9.55 -16.09
N THR A 9 0.79 10.25 -17.04
CA THR A 9 -0.52 10.88 -16.83
C THR A 9 -1.61 9.86 -16.49
N ILE A 10 -1.62 8.71 -17.17
CA ILE A 10 -2.55 7.61 -16.87
C ILE A 10 -2.21 7.02 -15.50
N GLY A 11 -0.94 6.75 -15.21
CA GLY A 11 -0.51 6.24 -13.91
C GLY A 11 -0.94 7.13 -12.75
N LEU A 12 -0.75 8.45 -12.87
CA LEU A 12 -1.16 9.44 -11.87
C LEU A 12 -2.68 9.41 -11.63
N ARG A 13 -3.49 9.38 -12.70
CA ARG A 13 -4.96 9.32 -12.60
C ARG A 13 -5.44 8.07 -11.86
N TYR A 14 -4.96 6.89 -12.26
CA TYR A 14 -5.35 5.63 -11.63
C TYR A 14 -4.81 5.51 -10.20
N GLY A 15 -3.60 6.02 -9.95
CA GLY A 15 -3.04 6.07 -8.60
C GLY A 15 -3.83 6.99 -7.66
N ALA A 16 -4.30 8.14 -8.14
CA ALA A 16 -5.15 9.02 -7.34
C ALA A 16 -6.50 8.39 -7.00
N LEU A 17 -7.15 7.72 -7.97
CA LEU A 17 -8.38 6.96 -7.72
C LEU A 17 -8.15 5.84 -6.69
N ALA A 18 -7.03 5.10 -6.83
CA ALA A 18 -6.66 4.07 -5.87
C ALA A 18 -6.41 4.65 -4.47
N ALA A 19 -5.81 5.84 -4.33
CA ALA A 19 -5.61 6.49 -3.03
C ALA A 19 -6.94 6.83 -2.35
N VAL A 20 -7.86 7.46 -3.08
CA VAL A 20 -9.18 7.87 -2.56
C VAL A 20 -10.00 6.66 -2.13
N LEU A 21 -10.01 5.60 -2.96
CA LEU A 21 -10.73 4.39 -2.61
C LEU A 21 -10.05 3.65 -1.44
N SER A 22 -8.71 3.62 -1.40
CA SER A 22 -7.97 3.04 -0.29
C SER A 22 -8.31 3.71 1.03
N ILE A 23 -8.29 5.06 1.09
CA ILE A 23 -8.59 5.76 2.34
C ILE A 23 -10.05 5.54 2.76
N GLY A 24 -11.00 5.55 1.82
CA GLY A 24 -12.40 5.27 2.13
C GLY A 24 -12.61 3.89 2.75
N LEU A 25 -11.93 2.87 2.22
CA LEU A 25 -11.96 1.52 2.77
C LEU A 25 -11.29 1.44 4.14
N ASN A 26 -10.13 2.09 4.35
CA ASN A 26 -9.48 2.15 5.66
C ASN A 26 -10.38 2.80 6.72
N ILE A 27 -11.02 3.93 6.40
CA ILE A 27 -11.94 4.63 7.30
C ILE A 27 -13.12 3.73 7.64
N MET A 28 -13.72 3.07 6.63
CA MET A 28 -14.80 2.11 6.85
C MET A 28 -14.36 0.97 7.78
N MET A 29 -13.17 0.42 7.58
CA MET A 29 -12.65 -0.64 8.44
C MET A 29 -12.43 -0.20 9.88
N TYR A 30 -11.89 1.01 10.08
CA TYR A 30 -11.69 1.58 11.40
C TYR A 30 -13.01 1.66 12.18
N TYR A 31 -14.07 2.20 11.56
CA TYR A 31 -15.39 2.28 12.19
C TYR A 31 -16.11 0.92 12.34
N LEU A 32 -15.65 -0.13 11.65
CA LEU A 32 -16.09 -1.52 11.89
C LEU A 32 -15.29 -2.20 13.02
N GLY A 33 -14.47 -1.46 13.77
CA GLY A 33 -13.68 -1.98 14.88
C GLY A 33 -12.41 -2.70 14.45
N ARG A 34 -11.96 -2.55 13.20
CA ARG A 34 -10.71 -3.12 12.70
C ARG A 34 -9.72 -2.03 12.38
N HIS A 35 -8.65 -1.96 13.17
CA HIS A 35 -7.60 -0.99 12.93
C HIS A 35 -6.86 -1.30 11.60
N PRO A 36 -6.82 -0.38 10.62
CA PRO A 36 -6.38 -0.74 9.28
C PRO A 36 -4.89 -1.10 9.17
N VAL A 37 -4.07 -0.59 10.11
CA VAL A 37 -2.63 -0.88 10.18
C VAL A 37 -2.32 -2.25 10.84
N MET A 38 -3.32 -2.89 11.47
CA MET A 38 -3.16 -4.19 12.16
C MET A 38 -3.43 -5.39 11.23
N ILE A 39 -3.83 -5.15 9.99
CA ILE A 39 -4.13 -6.21 9.03
C ILE A 39 -2.82 -6.78 8.50
N SER A 40 -2.73 -8.10 8.45
CA SER A 40 -1.60 -8.77 7.79
C SER A 40 -1.47 -8.30 6.33
N PRO A 41 -0.27 -7.96 5.84
CA PRO A 41 -0.06 -7.49 4.46
C PRO A 41 -0.62 -8.43 3.38
N PHE A 42 -0.73 -9.73 3.67
CA PHE A 42 -1.27 -10.72 2.74
C PHE A 42 -2.81 -10.70 2.62
N LEU A 43 -3.50 -10.25 3.67
CA LEU A 43 -4.96 -10.10 3.71
C LEU A 43 -5.39 -8.65 3.47
N ASP A 44 -4.43 -7.79 3.13
CA ASP A 44 -4.67 -6.39 2.89
C ASP A 44 -5.42 -6.19 1.56
N PHE A 45 -6.56 -5.51 1.62
CA PHE A 45 -7.38 -5.23 0.44
C PHE A 45 -6.61 -4.46 -0.64
N ARG A 46 -5.53 -3.74 -0.28
CA ARG A 46 -4.65 -3.03 -1.21
C ARG A 46 -4.02 -3.95 -2.24
N VAL A 47 -3.82 -5.23 -1.92
CA VAL A 47 -3.33 -6.25 -2.87
C VAL A 47 -4.28 -6.34 -4.07
N PHE A 48 -5.57 -6.52 -3.81
CA PHE A 48 -6.59 -6.59 -4.86
C PHE A 48 -6.76 -5.24 -5.55
N LEU A 49 -6.81 -4.16 -4.76
CA LEU A 49 -6.98 -2.80 -5.28
C LEU A 49 -5.87 -2.43 -6.28
N TYR A 50 -4.60 -2.59 -5.90
CA TYR A 50 -3.47 -2.33 -6.80
C TYR A 50 -3.50 -3.25 -8.01
N GLY A 51 -3.88 -4.51 -7.85
CA GLY A 51 -4.09 -5.42 -9.00
C GLY A 51 -5.04 -4.83 -10.03
N VAL A 52 -6.20 -4.36 -9.60
CA VAL A 52 -7.22 -3.77 -10.48
C VAL A 52 -6.72 -2.48 -11.13
N PHE A 53 -6.23 -1.51 -10.34
CA PHE A 53 -5.85 -0.20 -10.87
C PHE A 53 -4.59 -0.25 -11.75
N ILE A 54 -3.60 -1.08 -11.41
CA ILE A 54 -2.42 -1.30 -12.27
C ILE A 54 -2.86 -1.97 -13.57
N PHE A 55 -3.72 -3.00 -13.51
CA PHE A 55 -4.19 -3.71 -14.70
C PHE A 55 -4.88 -2.74 -15.67
N PHE A 56 -5.84 -1.95 -15.19
CA PHE A 56 -6.55 -1.00 -16.05
C PHE A 56 -5.65 0.13 -16.55
N SER A 57 -4.74 0.64 -15.71
CA SER A 57 -3.77 1.67 -16.11
C SER A 57 -2.87 1.18 -17.25
N LEU A 58 -2.27 0.00 -17.11
CA LEU A 58 -1.40 -0.58 -18.14
C LEU A 58 -2.18 -0.97 -19.39
N LYS A 59 -3.40 -1.49 -19.23
CA LYS A 59 -4.28 -1.82 -20.35
C LYS A 59 -4.66 -0.57 -21.15
N GLU A 60 -5.03 0.52 -20.49
CA GLU A 60 -5.36 1.79 -21.15
C GLU A 60 -4.16 2.32 -21.94
N TYR A 61 -2.97 2.31 -21.32
CA TYR A 61 -1.74 2.73 -22.01
C TYR A 61 -1.42 1.85 -23.22
N ARG A 62 -1.45 0.52 -23.05
CA ARG A 62 -1.14 -0.43 -24.12
C ARG A 62 -2.12 -0.28 -25.29
N ASP A 63 -3.42 -0.33 -25.02
CA ASP A 63 -4.43 -0.49 -26.06
C ASP A 63 -4.75 0.85 -26.77
N PHE A 64 -4.68 1.98 -26.06
CA PHE A 64 -5.06 3.29 -26.62
C PHE A 64 -3.88 4.23 -26.90
N GLN A 65 -2.72 4.03 -26.28
CA GLN A 65 -1.59 4.97 -26.40
C GLN A 65 -0.34 4.36 -27.02
N ASN A 66 -0.18 3.03 -27.00
CA ASN A 66 1.04 2.35 -27.44
C ASN A 66 0.77 1.23 -28.46
N ALA A 67 -0.28 1.38 -29.28
CA ALA A 67 -0.61 0.52 -30.41
C ALA A 67 -0.67 -0.99 -30.08
N GLY A 68 -1.15 -1.34 -28.88
CA GLY A 68 -1.27 -2.71 -28.42
C GLY A 68 0.05 -3.34 -27.94
N VAL A 69 1.14 -2.59 -27.88
CA VAL A 69 2.47 -3.05 -27.43
C VAL A 69 2.71 -2.60 -25.99
N LEU A 70 3.32 -3.46 -25.19
CA LEU A 70 3.77 -3.11 -23.84
C LEU A 70 5.07 -3.86 -23.54
N HIS A 71 6.16 -3.11 -23.38
CA HIS A 71 7.42 -3.66 -22.90
C HIS A 71 7.38 -3.84 -21.37
N PHE A 72 8.14 -4.82 -20.86
CA PHE A 72 8.22 -5.07 -19.43
C PHE A 72 8.62 -3.84 -18.61
N PHE A 73 9.61 -3.07 -19.06
CA PHE A 73 10.03 -1.85 -18.36
C PHE A 73 8.95 -0.76 -18.35
N GLN A 74 8.11 -0.67 -19.39
CA GLN A 74 6.97 0.25 -19.42
C GLN A 74 5.88 -0.21 -18.44
N GLY A 75 5.66 -1.52 -18.35
CA GLY A 75 4.81 -2.13 -17.33
C GLY A 75 5.29 -1.76 -15.93
N MET A 76 6.57 -1.98 -15.65
CA MET A 76 7.17 -1.68 -14.33
C MET A 76 7.08 -0.19 -14.00
N LEU A 77 7.44 0.69 -14.94
CA LEU A 77 7.38 2.14 -14.73
C LEU A 77 5.95 2.64 -14.56
N GLY A 78 5.01 2.19 -15.40
CA GLY A 78 3.59 2.55 -15.29
C GLY A 78 2.99 2.12 -13.97
N SER A 79 3.25 0.87 -13.57
CA SER A 79 2.79 0.33 -12.28
C SER A 79 3.42 1.08 -11.11
N PHE A 80 4.71 1.39 -11.17
CA PHE A 80 5.40 2.18 -10.15
C PHE A 80 4.77 3.56 -9.98
N VAL A 81 4.39 4.25 -11.05
CA VAL A 81 3.73 5.56 -10.97
C VAL A 81 2.36 5.45 -10.31
N VAL A 82 1.57 4.42 -10.64
CA VAL A 82 0.28 4.14 -9.97
C VAL A 82 0.51 3.94 -8.48
N VAL A 83 1.42 3.04 -8.10
CA VAL A 83 1.72 2.70 -6.70
C VAL A 83 2.27 3.90 -5.95
N ALA A 84 3.26 4.61 -6.49
CA ALA A 84 3.86 5.78 -5.85
C ALA A 84 2.82 6.88 -5.60
N THR A 85 1.96 7.13 -6.59
CA THR A 85 0.89 8.11 -6.45
C THR A 85 -0.12 7.67 -5.40
N ALA A 86 -0.55 6.41 -5.45
CA ALA A 86 -1.51 5.85 -4.50
C ALA A 86 -0.96 5.84 -3.06
N ALA A 87 0.32 5.50 -2.90
CA ALA A 87 1.01 5.40 -1.62
C ALA A 87 1.25 6.78 -1.00
N VAL A 88 1.75 7.75 -1.78
CA VAL A 88 2.01 9.12 -1.31
C VAL A 88 0.70 9.83 -0.97
N LEU A 89 -0.27 9.85 -1.90
CA LEU A 89 -1.57 10.48 -1.63
C LEU A 89 -2.31 9.75 -0.53
N GLY A 90 -2.30 8.42 -0.52
CA GLY A 90 -2.90 7.61 0.52
C GLY A 90 -2.30 7.90 1.90
N SER A 91 -0.98 7.98 2.02
CA SER A 91 -0.28 8.31 3.27
C SER A 91 -0.62 9.72 3.77
N LEU A 92 -0.70 10.70 2.87
CA LEU A 92 -1.15 12.06 3.20
C LEU A 92 -2.59 12.08 3.69
N LEU A 93 -3.51 11.42 2.99
CA LEU A 93 -4.92 11.31 3.39
C LEU A 93 -5.07 10.55 4.70
N TYR A 94 -4.24 9.53 4.94
CA TYR A 94 -4.19 8.77 6.19
C TYR A 94 -3.77 9.67 7.36
N ARG A 95 -2.73 10.49 7.16
CA ARG A 95 -2.29 11.47 8.16
C ARG A 95 -3.36 12.52 8.45
N ILE A 96 -4.09 12.97 7.43
CA ILE A 96 -5.22 13.89 7.61
C ILE A 96 -6.31 13.21 8.44
N PHE A 97 -6.68 11.96 8.11
CA PHE A 97 -7.67 11.20 8.87
C PHE A 97 -7.28 11.04 10.34
N GLY A 98 -6.07 10.60 10.64
CA GLY A 98 -5.60 10.47 12.03
C GLY A 98 -5.42 11.79 12.78
N ALA A 99 -5.45 12.94 12.09
CA ALA A 99 -5.52 14.25 12.75
C ALA A 99 -6.97 14.60 13.17
N PHE A 100 -7.97 14.06 12.47
CA PHE A 100 -9.38 14.22 12.83
C PHE A 100 -9.87 13.18 13.84
N GLU A 101 -9.23 12.00 13.89
CA GLU A 101 -9.59 10.91 14.80
C GLU A 101 -8.56 10.80 15.94
N PRO A 102 -8.81 11.42 17.11
CA PRO A 102 -7.82 11.54 18.19
C PRO A 102 -7.44 10.19 18.80
N ASN A 103 -8.36 9.22 18.77
CA ASN A 103 -8.13 7.89 19.34
C ASN A 103 -7.39 6.96 18.38
N PHE A 104 -7.19 7.36 17.13
CA PHE A 104 -6.62 6.48 16.10
C PHE A 104 -5.27 5.88 16.51
N VAL A 105 -4.36 6.71 17.03
CA VAL A 105 -3.04 6.25 17.46
C VAL A 105 -3.11 5.46 18.76
N SER A 106 -3.93 5.86 19.72
CA SER A 106 -4.07 5.13 20.99
C SER A 106 -4.69 3.76 20.80
N ASP A 107 -5.67 3.64 19.91
CA ASP A 107 -6.32 2.37 19.56
C ASP A 107 -5.31 1.42 18.93
N TYR A 108 -4.47 1.93 18.02
CA TYR A 108 -3.36 1.14 17.47
C TYR A 108 -2.42 0.64 18.56
N VAL A 109 -1.97 1.53 19.46
CA VAL A 109 -1.02 1.17 20.53
C VAL A 109 -1.61 0.10 21.44
N GLN A 110 -2.88 0.25 21.82
CA GLN A 110 -3.58 -0.73 22.64
C GLN A 110 -3.71 -2.08 21.94
N LEU A 111 -4.23 -2.09 20.70
CA LEU A 111 -4.41 -3.31 19.92
C LEU A 111 -3.07 -4.02 19.63
N ALA A 112 -2.02 -3.27 19.35
CA ALA A 112 -0.68 -3.83 19.13
C ALA A 112 -0.10 -4.45 20.41
N ALA A 113 -0.27 -3.78 21.56
CA ALA A 113 0.16 -4.31 22.84
C ALA A 113 -0.61 -5.58 23.22
N ASP A 114 -1.93 -5.59 23.02
CA ASP A 114 -2.79 -6.75 23.31
C ASP A 114 -2.46 -7.92 22.38
N TYR A 115 -2.19 -7.65 21.10
CA TYR A 115 -1.72 -8.67 20.15
C TYR A 115 -0.39 -9.30 20.60
N ILE A 116 0.59 -8.50 21.01
CA ILE A 116 1.88 -9.01 21.50
C ILE A 116 1.70 -9.83 22.79
N ARG A 117 0.85 -9.38 23.71
CA ARG A 117 0.57 -10.08 24.97
C ARG A 117 -0.23 -11.38 24.78
N SER A 118 -0.91 -11.54 23.65
CA SER A 118 -1.69 -12.75 23.35
C SER A 118 -0.83 -13.96 22.99
N PHE A 119 0.46 -13.77 22.69
CA PHE A 119 1.36 -14.87 22.37
C PHE A 119 1.73 -15.67 23.63
N PRO A 120 1.76 -17.02 23.55
CA PRO A 120 2.32 -17.87 24.59
C PRO A 120 3.77 -17.48 24.93
N GLU A 121 4.18 -17.57 26.19
CA GLU A 121 5.55 -17.23 26.60
C GLU A 121 6.63 -18.03 25.84
N GLU A 122 6.31 -19.25 25.46
CA GLU A 122 7.17 -20.14 24.67
C GLU A 122 7.46 -19.57 23.26
N ASP A 123 6.47 -18.91 22.65
CA ASP A 123 6.63 -18.26 21.35
C ASP A 123 7.37 -16.93 21.48
N LEU A 124 7.12 -16.17 22.55
CA LEU A 124 7.84 -14.93 22.86
C LEU A 124 9.35 -15.19 23.04
N ALA A 125 9.72 -16.33 23.61
CA ALA A 125 11.12 -16.76 23.74
C ALA A 125 11.80 -17.04 22.38
N ARG A 126 11.04 -17.44 21.35
CA ARG A 126 11.57 -17.72 20.00
C ARG A 126 11.68 -16.47 19.12
N ILE A 127 10.86 -15.44 19.37
CA ILE A 127 10.77 -14.24 18.52
C ILE A 127 11.85 -13.20 18.85
N GLY A 128 12.42 -13.23 20.06
CA GLY A 128 13.45 -12.30 20.51
C GLY A 128 13.80 -12.38 21.99
N GLY A 129 13.07 -13.18 22.78
CA GLY A 129 13.23 -13.25 24.23
C GLY A 129 12.40 -12.18 24.95
N LYS A 130 12.11 -12.41 26.24
CA LYS A 130 11.25 -11.55 27.05
C LYS A 130 11.71 -10.08 27.06
N GLU A 131 13.01 -9.83 27.11
CA GLU A 131 13.59 -8.48 27.13
C GLU A 131 13.32 -7.68 25.85
N GLU A 132 13.39 -8.30 24.67
CA GLU A 132 13.12 -7.61 23.41
C GLU A 132 11.64 -7.28 23.23
N VAL A 133 10.79 -8.20 23.69
CA VAL A 133 9.33 -8.02 23.68
C VAL A 133 8.94 -6.88 24.61
N GLU A 134 9.48 -6.83 25.83
CA GLU A 134 9.25 -5.74 26.77
C GLU A 134 9.78 -4.40 26.26
N ARG A 135 10.97 -4.39 25.66
CA ARG A 135 11.52 -3.18 25.01
C ARG A 135 10.60 -2.66 23.90
N ASN A 136 10.07 -3.56 23.06
CA ASN A 136 9.14 -3.18 22.00
C ASN A 136 7.82 -2.65 22.57
N LEU A 137 7.26 -3.32 23.60
CA LEU A 137 6.07 -2.87 24.30
C LEU A 137 6.25 -1.49 24.95
N ALA A 138 7.40 -1.23 25.55
CA ALA A 138 7.74 0.06 26.15
C ALA A 138 7.92 1.17 25.10
N GLY A 139 8.30 0.81 23.87
CA GLY A 139 8.41 1.74 22.74
C GLY A 139 7.08 2.09 22.09
N LEU A 140 6.05 1.23 22.18
CA LEU A 140 4.75 1.44 21.51
C LEU A 140 4.07 2.78 21.85
N PRO A 141 4.06 3.27 23.11
CA PRO A 141 3.42 4.56 23.43
C PRO A 141 4.06 5.77 22.74
N SER A 142 5.30 5.66 22.26
CA SER A 142 5.95 6.72 21.47
C SER A 142 5.46 6.78 20.02
N THR A 143 4.59 5.85 19.62
CA THR A 143 4.00 5.81 18.28
C THR A 143 3.22 7.07 18.02
N ASN A 144 3.41 7.65 16.84
CA ASN A 144 2.68 8.83 16.40
C ASN A 144 2.14 8.67 14.99
N MET A 145 1.29 9.61 14.58
CA MET A 145 0.63 9.54 13.28
C MET A 145 1.60 9.57 12.09
N ALA A 146 2.76 10.24 12.22
CA ALA A 146 3.75 10.26 11.16
C ALA A 146 4.36 8.87 10.93
N GLN A 147 4.62 8.13 12.01
CA GLN A 147 5.12 6.75 11.94
C GLN A 147 4.08 5.82 11.33
N LEU A 148 2.80 5.93 11.71
CA LEU A 148 1.72 5.13 11.10
C LEU A 148 1.52 5.44 9.61
N ALA A 149 1.56 6.72 9.23
CA ALA A 149 1.48 7.14 7.83
C ALA A 149 2.68 6.64 7.01
N PHE A 150 3.88 6.63 7.60
CA PHE A 150 5.07 6.05 6.97
C PHE A 150 4.98 4.54 6.85
N LEU A 151 4.47 3.84 7.86
CA LEU A 151 4.22 2.40 7.79
C LEU A 151 3.24 2.06 6.66
N TYR A 152 2.14 2.82 6.56
CA TYR A 152 1.20 2.71 5.44
C TYR A 152 1.89 2.91 4.08
N LEU A 153 2.75 3.92 3.96
CA LEU A 153 3.52 4.22 2.75
C LEU A 153 4.44 3.04 2.37
N ALA A 154 5.23 2.55 3.33
CA ALA A 154 6.19 1.47 3.12
C ALA A 154 5.49 0.16 2.71
N GLN A 155 4.42 -0.21 3.41
CA GLN A 155 3.61 -1.38 3.07
C GLN A 155 2.99 -1.25 1.68
N SER A 156 2.51 -0.06 1.30
CA SER A 156 1.96 0.20 -0.03
C SER A 156 3.00 -0.05 -1.14
N PHE A 157 4.25 0.36 -0.93
CA PHE A 157 5.33 0.05 -1.88
C PHE A 157 5.68 -1.44 -1.91
N GLY A 158 5.71 -2.12 -0.75
CA GLY A 158 5.97 -3.56 -0.69
C GLY A 158 4.93 -4.37 -1.47
N ILE A 159 3.64 -4.13 -1.20
CA ILE A 159 2.52 -4.77 -1.90
C ILE A 159 2.55 -4.38 -3.39
N GLY A 160 2.67 -3.09 -3.68
CA GLY A 160 2.63 -2.57 -5.03
C GLY A 160 3.76 -3.08 -5.91
N LEU A 161 4.97 -3.25 -5.38
CA LEU A 161 6.11 -3.80 -6.12
C LEU A 161 5.85 -5.25 -6.56
N PHE A 162 5.35 -6.09 -5.66
CA PHE A 162 5.04 -7.48 -5.97
C PHE A 162 3.99 -7.59 -7.09
N ILE A 163 2.91 -6.82 -6.98
CA ILE A 163 1.84 -6.79 -7.99
C ILE A 163 2.33 -6.19 -9.32
N SER A 164 3.18 -5.16 -9.26
CA SER A 164 3.78 -4.53 -10.44
C SER A 164 4.55 -5.55 -11.28
N ILE A 165 5.36 -6.41 -10.65
CA ILE A 165 6.12 -7.44 -11.35
C ILE A 165 5.17 -8.41 -12.08
N ILE A 166 4.19 -8.95 -11.36
CA ILE A 166 3.22 -9.92 -11.91
C ILE A 166 2.50 -9.34 -13.12
N LEU A 167 1.91 -8.15 -12.98
CA LEU A 167 1.12 -7.54 -14.06
C LEU A 167 1.98 -7.07 -15.22
N SER A 168 3.21 -6.62 -14.96
CA SER A 168 4.16 -6.26 -16.02
C SER A 168 4.57 -7.46 -16.87
N VAL A 169 4.64 -8.66 -16.29
CA VAL A 169 4.86 -9.90 -17.03
C VAL A 169 3.61 -10.32 -17.80
N ILE A 170 2.45 -10.35 -17.14
CA ILE A 170 1.19 -10.81 -17.75
C ILE A 170 0.74 -9.94 -18.92
N LEU A 171 0.86 -8.62 -18.79
CA LEU A 171 0.38 -7.67 -19.81
C LEU A 171 1.43 -7.37 -20.89
N ARG A 172 2.66 -7.87 -20.74
CA ARG A 172 3.72 -7.71 -21.73
C ARG A 172 3.25 -8.25 -23.08
N LYS A 173 3.35 -7.42 -24.11
CA LYS A 173 3.08 -7.80 -25.50
C LYS A 173 4.10 -7.14 -26.39
N GLN A 174 4.99 -7.93 -26.97
CA GLN A 174 6.01 -7.45 -27.91
C GLN A 174 5.62 -7.87 -29.33
N PRO A 175 5.88 -7.03 -30.35
CA PRO A 175 5.79 -7.48 -31.73
C PRO A 175 6.77 -8.64 -31.94
N LYS A 176 6.35 -9.65 -32.69
CA LYS A 176 7.25 -10.76 -33.04
C LYS A 176 8.41 -10.18 -33.86
N PRO A 177 9.68 -10.50 -33.54
CA PRO A 177 10.77 -10.17 -34.44
C PRO A 177 10.50 -10.85 -35.80
N GLU A 178 10.63 -10.08 -36.87
CA GLU A 178 10.61 -10.59 -38.25
C GLU A 178 11.83 -11.47 -38.54
#